data_AF-A0AAC8T8G6-F1
#
_entry.id   AF-A0AAC8T8G6-F1
#
_cell.length_a   1.000
_cell.length_b   1.000
_cell.length_c   1.000
_cell.angle_alpha   90.00
_cell.angle_beta   90.00
_cell.angle_gamma   90.00
#
_symmetry.space_group_name_H-M   'P 1'
#
loop_
_entity.id
_entity.type
_entity.pdbx_description
1 polymer ?
#
loop_
_entity_poly.entity_id
_entity_poly.type
_entity_poly.pdbx_seq_one_letter_code
_entity_poly.pdbx_strand_id
1 'polypeptide(L)' 'MSESKLNELNEQIKKFDELQDSMHEAEKNRTLEEQVAYLKSQGIDPSKSYAKWDDDQEEE' A
#
# COMPACT_ATOMS: atom_id res chain seq x y z
N MET A 1 -13.66 8.08 -27.63
CA MET A 1 -14.28 7.41 -26.45
C MET A 1 -15.50 8.24 -26.05
N SER A 2 -16.62 7.63 -25.67
CA SER A 2 -17.82 8.37 -25.24
C SER A 2 -17.62 8.97 -23.84
N GLU A 3 -18.19 10.15 -23.60
CA GLU A 3 -18.17 10.83 -22.28
C GLU A 3 -18.63 9.92 -21.14
N SER A 4 -19.64 9.08 -21.39
CA SER A 4 -20.12 8.08 -20.43
C SER A 4 -19.01 7.14 -19.96
N LYS A 5 -18.15 6.68 -20.87
CA LYS A 5 -17.07 5.73 -20.54
C LYS A 5 -15.91 6.41 -19.81
N LEU A 6 -15.72 7.70 -20.05
CA LEU A 6 -14.77 8.55 -19.32
C LEU A 6 -15.22 8.77 -17.87
N ASN A 7 -16.51 9.07 -17.66
CA ASN A 7 -17.06 9.23 -16.31
C ASN A 7 -17.01 7.92 -15.51
N GLU A 8 -17.33 6.80 -16.15
CA GLU A 8 -17.29 5.47 -15.52
C GLU A 8 -15.86 5.07 -15.12
N LEU A 9 -14.86 5.44 -15.94
CA LEU A 9 -13.45 5.26 -15.62
C LEU A 9 -13.02 6.13 -14.43
N ASN A 10 -13.42 7.40 -14.41
CA ASN A 10 -13.12 8.31 -13.30
C ASN A 10 -13.73 7.83 -11.98
N GLU A 11 -14.95 7.29 -11.99
CA GLU A 11 -15.55 6.69 -10.80
C GLU A 11 -14.81 5.44 -10.33
N GLN A 12 -14.30 4.62 -11.25
CA GLN A 12 -13.49 3.46 -10.87
C GLN A 12 -12.16 3.87 -10.25
N ILE A 13 -11.49 4.87 -10.81
CA ILE A 13 -10.25 5.43 -10.24
C ILE A 13 -10.50 5.93 -8.81
N LYS A 14 -11.57 6.70 -8.60
CA LYS A 14 -11.92 7.21 -7.27
C LYS A 14 -12.15 6.08 -6.25
N LYS A 15 -12.76 4.97 -6.67
CA LYS A 15 -12.95 3.79 -5.80
C LYS A 15 -11.63 3.10 -5.44
N PHE A 16 -10.66 3.10 -6.34
CA PHE A 16 -9.32 2.57 -6.05
C PHE A 16 -8.58 3.47 -5.06
N ASP A 17 -8.70 4.80 -5.19
CA ASP A 17 -8.11 5.75 -4.25
C ASP A 17 -8.70 5.57 -2.84
N GLU A 18 -10.03 5.50 -2.72
CA GLU A 18 -10.72 5.26 -1.44
C GLU A 18 -10.32 3.91 -0.80
N LEU A 19 -10.14 2.87 -1.62
CA LEU A 19 -9.67 1.57 -1.14
C LEU A 19 -8.22 1.63 -0.64
N GLN A 20 -7.36 2.33 -1.37
CA GLN A 20 -5.96 2.51 -0.98
C GLN A 20 -5.84 3.21 0.37
N ASP A 21 -6.60 4.29 0.57
CA ASP A 21 -6.62 5.03 1.83
C ASP A 21 -7.09 4.15 2.99
N SER A 22 -8.15 3.36 2.78
CA SER A 22 -8.66 2.43 3.80
C SER A 22 -7.65 1.34 4.16
N MET A 23 -6.95 0.79 3.17
CA MET A 23 -5.89 -0.20 3.40
C MET A 23 -4.72 0.42 4.17
N HIS A 24 -4.33 1.65 3.83
CA HIS A 24 -3.24 2.36 4.50
C HIS A 24 -3.59 2.68 5.97
N GLU A 25 -4.83 3.09 6.25
CA GLU A 25 -5.30 3.31 7.62
C GLU A 25 -5.36 1.99 8.41
N ALA A 26 -5.80 0.91 7.79
CA ALA A 26 -5.80 -0.41 8.41
C ALA A 26 -4.39 -0.88 8.75
N GLU A 27 -3.40 -0.63 7.89
CA GLU A 27 -1.98 -0.93 8.16
C GLU A 27 -1.43 -0.12 9.33
N LYS A 28 -1.78 1.18 9.44
CA LYS A 28 -1.37 2.05 10.55
C LYS A 28 -1.82 1.54 11.93
N ASN A 29 -2.92 0.79 11.97
CA ASN A 29 -3.47 0.22 13.21
C ASN A 29 -2.87 -1.14 13.60
N ARG A 30 -1.96 -1.70 12.78
CA ARG A 30 -1.32 -3.00 13.04
C ARG A 30 0.10 -2.80 13.56
N THR A 31 0.54 -3.70 14.43
CA THR A 31 1.94 -3.74 14.87
C THR A 31 2.88 -4.13 13.73
N LEU A 32 4.17 -3.79 13.82
CA LEU A 32 5.16 -4.13 12.80
C LEU A 32 5.24 -5.64 12.57
N GLU A 33 5.15 -6.44 13.64
CA GLU A 33 5.14 -7.90 13.57
C GLU A 33 3.93 -8.43 12.80
N GLU A 34 2.75 -7.84 13.01
CA GLU A 34 1.53 -8.20 12.30
C GLU A 34 1.55 -7.79 10.82
N GLN A 35 2.14 -6.64 10.50
CA GLN A 35 2.37 -6.18 9.12
C GLN A 35 3.31 -7.14 8.39
N VAL A 36 4.44 -7.50 9.01
CA VAL A 36 5.42 -8.46 8.47
C VAL A 36 4.79 -9.83 8.25
N ALA A 37 4.02 -10.34 9.23
CA ALA A 37 3.34 -11.63 9.11
C ALA A 37 2.31 -11.64 7.96
N TYR A 38 1.58 -10.54 7.79
CA TYR A 38 0.63 -10.38 6.70
C TYR A 38 1.32 -10.38 5.33
N LEU A 39 2.38 -9.58 5.16
CA LEU A 39 3.12 -9.52 3.90
C LEU A 39 3.71 -10.90 3.53
N LYS A 40 4.29 -11.60 4.51
CA LYS A 40 4.77 -12.98 4.33
C LYS A 40 3.65 -13.93 3.93
N SER A 41 2.45 -13.80 4.50
CA SER A 41 1.29 -14.62 4.13
C SER A 41 0.81 -14.40 2.69
N GLN A 42 1.04 -13.21 2.15
CA GLN A 42 0.76 -12.86 0.76
C GLN A 42 1.92 -13.23 -0.20
N GLY A 43 2.99 -13.86 0.30
CA GLY A 43 4.16 -14.20 -0.49
C GLY A 43 5.08 -13.01 -0.80
N ILE A 44 4.87 -11.87 -0.12
CA ILE A 44 5.70 -10.68 -0.23
C ILE A 44 6.82 -10.78 0.81
N ASP A 45 8.06 -10.52 0.41
CA ASP A 45 9.19 -10.46 1.34
C ASP A 45 9.35 -9.03 1.88
N PRO A 46 8.97 -8.76 3.15
CA PRO A 46 9.01 -7.43 3.73
C PRO A 46 10.44 -6.96 4.04
N SER A 47 11.44 -7.85 4.01
CA SER A 47 12.84 -7.46 4.28
C SER A 47 13.33 -6.39 3.30
N LYS A 48 12.84 -6.40 2.06
CA LYS A 48 13.16 -5.38 1.05
C LYS A 48 12.48 -4.03 1.29
N SER A 49 11.35 -4.03 1.99
CA SER A 49 10.58 -2.81 2.29
C SER A 49 11.15 -2.07 3.50
N TYR A 50 11.63 -2.80 4.53
CA TYR A 50 12.26 -2.21 5.71
C TYR A 50 13.76 -1.95 5.54
N ALA A 51 14.47 -2.69 4.67
CA ALA A 51 15.88 -2.40 4.36
C ALA A 51 16.08 -0.98 3.83
N LYS A 52 15.08 -0.44 3.11
CA LYS A 52 15.11 0.92 2.59
C LYS A 52 15.06 2.01 3.69
N TRP A 53 14.71 1.65 4.93
CA TRP A 53 14.76 2.57 6.08
C TRP A 53 16.05 2.41 6.90
N ASP A 54 16.70 1.24 6.86
CA ASP A 54 18.03 1.06 7.44
C ASP A 54 19.12 1.69 6.55
N ASP A 55 18.95 1.69 5.22
CA ASP A 55 19.89 2.31 4.28
C ASP A 55 19.91 3.86 4.36
N ASP A 56 18.85 4.49 4.91
CA ASP A 56 18.79 5.95 5.16
C ASP A 56 19.41 6.34 6.52
N GLN A 57 20.09 5.41 7.21
CA GLN A 57 20.85 5.66 8.44
C GLN A 57 22.37 5.44 8.30
N GLU A 58 22.91 5.29 7.09
CA GLU A 58 24.36 5.44 6.86
C GLU A 58 24.74 6.93 6.70
N GLU A 59 24.63 7.69 7.80
CA GLU A 59 25.48 8.87 8.02
C GLU A 59 26.74 8.42 8.80
N GLU A 60 27.81 8.09 8.07
CA GLU A 60 29.21 8.52 8.34
C GLU A 60 30.15 8.23 7.15
#